data_AF-A0A8B0SU25-F1
#
_entry.id   AF-A0A8B0SU25-F1
#
_cell.length_a   1.000
_cell.length_b   1.000
_cell.length_c   1.000
_cell.angle_alpha   90.00
_cell.angle_beta   90.00
_cell.angle_gamma   90.00
#
_symmetry.space_group_name_H-M   'P 1'
#
loop_
_entity.id
_entity.type
_entity.pdbx_description
1 polymer ?
#
loop_
_entity_poly.entity_id
_entity_poly.type
_entity_poly.pdbx_seq_one_letter_code
_entity_poly.pdbx_strand_id
1 'polypeptide(L)' 'MILISGFYAGHPVRLPDGEIAGTICIIDTEPRVLTRDDFLLLKDLAEIVEDEFRIINEATTDPLTGICNRRSFAPNDG' A
#
# COMPACT_ATOMS: atom_id res chain seq x y z
N MET A 1 24.18 9.20 -5.29
CA MET A 1 23.90 10.08 -4.14
C MET A 1 23.54 9.17 -2.98
N ILE A 2 24.46 9.00 -2.03
CA ILE A 2 24.38 8.02 -0.94
C ILE A 2 23.78 8.76 0.27
N LEU A 3 22.58 8.39 0.72
CA LEU A 3 22.03 8.92 1.97
C LEU A 3 22.66 8.17 3.13
N ILE A 4 23.31 8.95 3.99
CA ILE A 4 24.22 8.53 5.04
C ILE A 4 23.36 8.40 6.33
N SER A 5 23.38 7.22 6.96
CA SER A 5 22.78 6.87 8.26
C SER A 5 21.26 6.76 8.43
N GLY A 6 20.47 6.59 7.37
CA GLY A 6 19.04 6.29 7.52
C GLY A 6 18.74 4.80 7.61
N PHE A 7 17.75 4.40 8.41
CA PHE A 7 17.15 3.07 8.34
C PHE A 7 16.00 3.07 7.33
N TYR A 8 15.99 2.07 6.45
CA TYR A 8 14.95 1.89 5.43
C TYR A 8 14.50 0.42 5.41
N ALA A 9 13.21 0.19 5.63
CA ALA A 9 12.60 -1.12 5.48
C ALA A 9 11.29 -0.99 4.70
N GLY A 10 11.17 -1.70 3.58
CA GLY A 10 10.00 -1.66 2.72
C GLY A 10 9.30 -3.01 2.63
N HIS A 11 7.97 -3.00 2.61
CA HIS A 11 7.13 -4.15 2.27
C HIS A 11 6.26 -3.82 1.05
N PRO A 12 6.30 -4.65 -0.01
CA PRO A 12 5.44 -4.44 -1.17
C PRO A 12 3.98 -4.73 -0.82
N VAL A 13 3.09 -3.89 -1.33
CA VAL A 13 1.63 -4.04 -1.20
C VAL A 13 1.08 -4.45 -2.56
N ARG A 14 0.25 -5.48 -2.58
CA ARG A 14 -0.32 -6.04 -3.80
C ARG A 14 -1.80 -5.72 -3.93
N LEU A 15 -2.22 -5.54 -5.17
CA LEU A 15 -3.63 -5.53 -5.54
C LEU A 15 -4.19 -6.95 -5.54
N PRO A 16 -5.53 -7.12 -5.49
CA PRO A 16 -6.18 -8.44 -5.54
C PRO A 16 -5.85 -9.28 -6.78
N ASP A 17 -5.43 -8.63 -7.89
CA ASP A 17 -4.99 -9.27 -9.12
C ASP A 17 -3.53 -9.77 -9.06
N GLY A 18 -2.81 -9.48 -7.96
CA GLY A 18 -1.41 -9.86 -7.74
C GLY A 18 -0.39 -8.83 -8.22
N GLU A 19 -0.83 -7.75 -8.89
CA GLU A 19 0.04 -6.66 -9.30
C GLU A 19 0.51 -5.85 -8.09
N ILE A 20 1.70 -5.26 -8.19
CA ILE A 20 2.25 -4.43 -7.10
C ILE A 20 1.59 -3.05 -7.18
N ALA A 21 0.73 -2.74 -6.20
CA ALA A 21 0.10 -1.43 -6.06
C ALA A 21 1.13 -0.37 -5.64
N GLY A 22 2.10 -0.77 -4.81
CA GLY A 22 3.11 0.10 -4.23
C GLY A 22 3.90 -0.58 -3.12
N THR A 23 4.49 0.22 -2.23
CA THR A 23 5.31 -0.26 -1.11
C THR A 23 5.05 0.58 0.14
N ILE A 24 4.79 -0.06 1.28
CA ILE A 24 4.85 0.62 2.59
C ILE A 24 6.30 0.59 3.05
N CYS A 25 6.83 1.76 3.42
CA CYS A 25 8.21 1.88 3.85
C CYS A 25 8.30 2.56 5.22
N ILE A 26 9.13 2.00 6.09
CA ILE A 26 9.62 2.65 7.29
C ILE A 26 10.91 3.38 6.89
N ILE A 27 10.93 4.68 7.14
CA ILE A 27 12.09 5.54 6.92
C ILE A 27 12.40 6.18 8.26
N ASP A 28 13.63 6.00 8.72
CA ASP A 28 14.15 6.63 9.93
C ASP A 28 15.49 7.28 9.61
N THR A 29 15.78 8.42 10.23
CA THR A 29 17.04 9.14 10.11
C THR A 29 18.13 8.59 11.02
N GLU A 30 17.77 7.71 11.96
CA GLU A 30 18.71 7.00 12.83
C GLU A 30 18.87 5.52 12.42
N PRO A 31 20.08 4.93 12.54
CA PRO A 31 20.29 3.51 12.30
C PRO A 31 19.53 2.66 13.34
N ARG A 32 18.42 2.07 12.92
CA ARG A 32 17.63 1.11 13.70
C ARG A 32 17.84 -0.32 13.18
N VAL A 33 17.74 -1.31 14.07
CA VAL A 33 17.67 -2.73 13.66
C VAL A 33 16.21 -3.10 13.49
N LEU A 34 15.84 -3.62 12.31
CA LEU A 34 14.50 -4.16 12.08
C LEU A 34 14.35 -5.42 12.93
N THR A 35 13.52 -5.36 13.97
CA THR A 35 13.19 -6.55 14.75
C THR A 35 12.15 -7.38 13.99
N ARG A 36 12.00 -8.65 14.38
CA ARG A 36 10.95 -9.52 13.81
C ARG A 36 9.56 -8.94 14.05
N ASP A 37 9.33 -8.34 15.20
CA ASP A 37 8.05 -7.74 15.56
C ASP A 37 7.78 -6.47 14.74
N ASP A 38 8.82 -5.66 14.47
CA ASP A 38 8.71 -4.52 13.55
C ASP A 38 8.35 -4.95 12.12
N PHE A 39 8.92 -6.07 11.66
CA PHE A 39 8.58 -6.63 10.36
C PHE A 39 7.15 -7.17 10.32
N LEU A 40 6.70 -7.84 11.38
CA LEU A 40 5.31 -8.32 11.48
C LEU A 40 4.34 -7.14 11.49
N LEU A 41 4.62 -6.08 12.24
CA LEU A 41 3.80 -4.87 12.23
C LEU A 41 3.77 -4.21 10.85
N LEU A 42 4.90 -4.15 10.15
CA LEU A 42 4.97 -3.63 8.79
C LEU A 42 4.14 -4.48 7.81
N LYS A 43 4.15 -5.80 7.99
CA LYS A 43 3.32 -6.73 7.23
C LYS A 43 1.83 -6.56 7.54
N ASP A 44 1.45 -6.42 8.81
CA ASP A 44 0.07 -6.21 9.23
C ASP A 44 -0.47 -4.88 8.65
N LEU A 45 0.34 -3.83 8.64
CA LEU A 45 0.01 -2.57 7.96
C LEU A 45 -0.18 -2.76 6.45
N ALA A 46 0.67 -3.56 5.82
CA ALA A 46 0.51 -3.90 4.40
C ALA A 46 -0.81 -4.65 4.17
N GLU A 47 -1.14 -5.65 4.99
CA GLU A 47 -2.38 -6.42 4.88
C GLU A 47 -3.63 -5.53 5.04
N ILE A 48 -3.63 -4.59 5.98
CA ILE A 48 -4.73 -3.61 6.13
C ILE A 48 -4.90 -2.80 4.84
N VAL A 49 -3.80 -2.34 4.25
CA VAL A 49 -3.85 -1.56 3.02
C VAL A 49 -4.26 -2.43 1.82
N GLU A 50 -3.82 -3.69 1.74
CA GLU A 50 -4.28 -4.64 0.71
C GLU A 50 -5.78 -4.93 0.83
N ASP A 51 -6.31 -5.02 2.05
CA ASP A 51 -7.73 -5.18 2.32
C ASP A 51 -8.54 -3.93 1.91
N GLU A 52 -8.06 -2.73 2.22
CA GLU A 52 -8.65 -1.48 1.75
C GLU A 52 -8.59 -1.38 0.21
N PHE A 53 -7.49 -1.78 -0.42
CA PHE A 53 -7.40 -1.87 -1.87
C PHE A 53 -8.44 -2.81 -2.45
N ARG A 54 -8.73 -3.94 -1.78
CA ARG A 54 -9.79 -4.86 -2.19
C ARG A 54 -11.17 -4.20 -2.12
N ILE A 55 -11.48 -3.54 -1.01
CA ILE A 55 -12.76 -2.84 -0.80
C ILE A 55 -12.94 -1.71 -1.83
N ILE A 56 -11.89 -0.91 -2.06
CA ILE A 56 -11.91 0.17 -3.04
C ILE A 56 -12.06 -0.39 -4.44
N ASN A 57 -11.31 -1.44 -4.81
CA ASN A 57 -11.40 -2.09 -6.12
C ASN A 57 -12.82 -2.63 -6.39
N GLU A 58 -13.44 -3.26 -5.39
CA GLU A 58 -14.84 -3.71 -5.47
C GLU A 58 -15.83 -2.55 -5.62
N ALA A 59 -15.55 -1.40 -4.99
CA ALA A 59 -16.40 -0.20 -5.09
C ALA A 59 -16.16 0.61 -6.38
N THR A 60 -14.99 0.50 -7.00
CA THR A 60 -14.54 1.32 -8.15
C THR A 60 -14.30 0.57 -9.44
N THR A 61 -14.47 -0.76 -9.49
CA THR A 61 -14.33 -1.53 -10.73
C THR A 61 -15.63 -2.27 -11.04
N ASP A 62 -16.24 -1.98 -12.21
CA ASP A 62 -17.42 -2.69 -12.67
C ASP A 62 -17.03 -4.11 -13.13
N PRO A 63 -17.56 -5.18 -12.51
CA PRO A 63 -17.12 -6.55 -12.76
C PRO A 63 -17.53 -7.09 -14.15
N LEU A 64 -18.29 -6.33 -14.94
CA LEU A 64 -18.72 -6.73 -16.28
C LEU A 64 -17.81 -6.19 -17.39
N THR A 65 -16.94 -5.20 -17.09
CA THR A 65 -16.16 -4.50 -18.13
C THR A 65 -14.69 -4.23 -17.80
N GLY A 66 -14.26 -4.31 -16.54
CA GLY A 66 -12.87 -4.01 -16.15
C GLY A 66 -12.51 -2.52 -16.28
N ILE A 67 -13.51 -1.63 -16.34
CA ILE A 67 -13.34 -0.17 -16.38
C ILE A 67 -13.66 0.42 -15.01
N CYS A 68 -12.99 1.53 -14.66
CA CYS A 68 -13.34 2.37 -13.52
C CYS A 68 -14.83 2.71 -13.52
N ASN A 69 -15.50 2.44 -12.41
CA ASN A 69 -16.93 2.57 -12.24
C ASN A 69 -17.34 4.06 -12.15
N ARG A 70 -18.60 4.37 -12.47
CA ARG A 70 -19.10 5.76 -12.58
C ARG A 70 -18.89 6.61 -11.30
N ARG A 71 -18.76 5.97 -10.12
CA ARG A 71 -18.47 6.63 -8.84
C ARG A 71 -17.06 7.24 -8.75
N SER A 72 -16.08 6.72 -9.49
CA SER A 72 -14.72 7.25 -9.53
C SER A 72 -14.60 8.58 -10.29
N PHE A 73 -15.62 8.93 -11.09
CA PHE A 73 -15.66 10.13 -11.92
C PHE A 73 -16.52 11.25 -11.34
N ALA A 74 -17.14 11.08 -10.17
CA ALA A 74 -17.72 12.23 -9.47
C ALA A 74 -16.56 13.03 -8.86
N PRO A 75 -16.34 14.30 -9.26
CA PRO A 75 -15.46 15.16 -8.50
C PRO A 75 -16.04 15.23 -7.08
N ASN A 76 -15.21 15.05 -6.07
CA ASN A 76 -15.57 15.47 -4.72
C ASN A 76 -15.40 16.99 -4.67
N ASP A 77 -16.36 17.73 -5.23
CA ASP A 77 -16.57 19.15 -4.95
C ASP A 77 -17.54 19.30 -3.77
N GLY A 78 -16.93 19.55 -2.60
CA GLY A 78 -17.58 20.01 -1.37
C GLY A 78 -16.59 20.79 -0.54
#